data_AF-M5TBG8-F1
#
_entry.id   AF-M5TBG8-F1
#
_cell.length_a   1.000
_cell.length_b   1.000
_cell.length_c   1.000
_cell.angle_alpha   90.00
_cell.angle_beta   90.00
_cell.angle_gamma   90.00
#
_symmetry.space_group_name_H-M   'P 1'
#
loop_
_entity.id
_entity.type
_entity.pdbx_description
1 polymer ?
#
loop_
_entity_poly.entity_id
_entity_poly.type
_entity_poly.pdbx_seq_one_letter_code
_entity_poly.pdbx_strand_id
1 'polypeptide(L)'
;MFFFAVGMTMGVVDMRSVSGDDAGARGDAATAPSEKTNTFKPSPQVTSTLLPLFTAIADADVSRAKVELSVETVMHGEILSNEKSTFQIASKYPNKYTIYHKSDEERKRLYADGKVSTVAMDPTSYYVLPDALNNQTLVTRTPLSLGPYPEPMLALTVAGVDPSVSFLGGMNSVTVLGKTKFRGRTESIHIQGEQDDGVVWDLWITDEKQPRPLRLLVNLTPMLIATGQVRVPQGYELSLRYDFVSWRVMGEVDDKLFRFVAPADATKYDSLVHYQKTIAGKIGSHPLLGKKVPDYTLTLLDGTEVSSEDLEGKVVVLDFWATWCTPCLQAMPVIKAAVDEFEDKDVVFYAVNVAENASLVNGFAGEQDWGVDVAVDPKGTMIDVFAAKKIPLTLVIAASGLVEAVHVGYPGKDALRNQFKDELDVLTKGGRIATSETAKEK
;
A
#
# COMPACT_ATOMS: atom_id res chain seq x y z
N MET A 1 -0.85 -3.03 -4.87
CA MET A 1 -0.11 -1.98 -4.16
C MET A 1 -0.73 -0.64 -4.59
N PHE A 2 -1.64 -0.09 -3.78
CA PHE A 2 -2.35 1.14 -4.13
C PHE A 2 -1.46 2.35 -3.85
N PHE A 3 -1.06 3.05 -4.91
CA PHE A 3 -0.45 4.36 -4.84
C PHE A 3 -1.56 5.40 -4.72
N PHE A 4 -1.67 6.05 -3.57
CA PHE A 4 -2.14 7.43 -3.56
C PHE A 4 -0.96 8.32 -3.99
N ALA A 5 -0.81 8.46 -5.30
CA ALA A 5 0.00 9.52 -5.88
C ALA A 5 -0.97 10.65 -6.25
N VAL A 6 -1.00 11.70 -5.43
CA VAL A 6 -1.40 13.02 -5.92
C VAL A 6 -0.27 13.46 -6.86
N GLY A 7 -0.39 13.05 -8.12
CA GLY A 7 0.55 13.38 -9.18
C GLY A 7 0.39 14.85 -9.58
N MET A 8 1.31 15.68 -9.12
CA MET A 8 1.55 17.00 -9.69
C MET A 8 2.54 16.81 -10.84
N THR A 9 2.05 16.83 -12.08
CA THR A 9 2.88 16.86 -13.28
C THR A 9 3.53 18.24 -13.38
N MET A 10 4.84 18.31 -13.15
CA MET A 10 5.65 19.45 -13.62
C MET A 10 6.53 18.97 -14.76
N GLY A 11 6.32 19.58 -15.92
CA GLY A 11 7.06 19.32 -17.14
C GLY A 11 8.54 19.64 -17.00
N VAL A 12 9.33 18.87 -17.75
CA VAL A 12 10.74 19.11 -18.03
C VAL A 12 10.92 20.51 -18.60
N VAL A 13 11.71 21.36 -17.95
CA VAL A 13 12.29 22.55 -18.58
C VAL A 13 13.79 22.37 -18.60
N ASP A 14 14.32 22.15 -19.79
CA ASP A 14 15.73 22.26 -20.11
C ASP A 14 16.00 23.64 -20.74
N MET A 15 17.26 24.06 -20.61
CA MET A 15 18.00 25.10 -21.34
C MET A 15 18.14 26.50 -20.72
N ARG A 16 19.37 26.73 -20.22
CA ARG A 16 20.33 27.76 -20.67
C ARG A 16 19.75 29.01 -21.38
N SER A 17 19.96 30.16 -20.72
CA SER A 17 20.21 31.52 -21.25
C SER A 17 19.55 31.97 -22.56
N VAL A 18 18.77 33.05 -22.52
CA VAL A 18 18.92 34.25 -23.38
C VAL A 18 17.98 35.37 -22.87
N SER A 19 18.51 36.58 -22.90
CA SER A 19 17.92 37.91 -22.65
C SER A 19 16.87 38.35 -23.66
N GLY A 20 15.94 39.23 -23.25
CA GLY A 20 15.25 40.17 -24.15
C GLY A 20 13.78 40.39 -23.83
N ASP A 21 13.40 41.65 -23.59
CA ASP A 21 12.04 42.17 -23.41
C ASP A 21 11.09 41.79 -24.55
N ASP A 22 9.83 41.45 -24.24
CA ASP A 22 8.67 42.08 -24.87
C ASP A 22 7.34 41.79 -24.15
N ALA A 23 6.47 42.78 -24.14
CA ALA A 23 5.15 42.77 -23.53
C ALA A 23 4.08 42.16 -24.46
N GLY A 24 3.18 41.33 -23.92
CA GLY A 24 2.03 40.81 -24.66
C GLY A 24 1.11 39.93 -23.81
N ALA A 25 -0.17 40.24 -23.79
CA ALA A 25 -1.16 39.75 -22.83
C ALA A 25 -1.79 38.38 -23.18
N ARG A 26 -2.38 37.79 -22.12
CA ARG A 26 -3.45 36.76 -22.04
C ARG A 26 -3.03 35.29 -22.04
N GLY A 27 -3.44 34.59 -20.98
CA GLY A 27 -3.53 33.13 -20.92
C GLY A 27 -3.50 32.60 -19.49
N ASP A 28 -4.69 32.40 -18.92
CA ASP A 28 -5.05 31.45 -17.87
C ASP A 28 -4.12 31.28 -16.67
N ALA A 29 -4.52 31.90 -15.55
CA ALA A 29 -4.03 31.56 -14.23
C ALA A 29 -4.37 30.10 -13.92
N ALA A 30 -3.39 29.21 -14.12
CA ALA A 30 -3.36 27.92 -13.47
C ALA A 30 -3.32 28.17 -11.95
N THR A 31 -4.48 28.03 -11.31
CA THR A 31 -4.60 28.00 -9.85
C THR A 31 -3.71 26.88 -9.32
N ALA A 32 -2.61 27.26 -8.66
CA ALA A 32 -1.84 26.35 -7.82
C ALA A 32 -2.79 25.69 -6.80
N PRO A 33 -2.62 24.40 -6.48
CA PRO A 33 -3.43 23.76 -5.43
C PRO A 33 -3.21 24.51 -4.12
N SER A 34 -4.30 24.91 -3.48
CA SER A 34 -4.27 25.61 -2.20
C SER A 34 -3.59 24.74 -1.14
N GLU A 35 -2.47 25.20 -0.59
CA GLU A 35 -1.99 24.70 0.70
C GLU A 35 -3.12 24.92 1.72
N LYS A 36 -3.76 23.83 2.17
CA LYS A 36 -4.66 23.91 3.32
C LYS A 36 -3.85 24.43 4.50
N THR A 37 -4.04 25.69 4.88
CA THR A 37 -3.48 26.24 6.12
C THR A 37 -3.97 25.41 7.29
N ASN A 38 -3.06 24.79 8.04
CA ASN A 38 -3.39 24.01 9.23
C ASN A 38 -3.98 24.95 10.30
N THR A 39 -5.30 24.93 10.47
CA THR A 39 -6.05 25.83 11.37
C THR A 39 -6.19 25.27 12.78
N PHE A 40 -5.88 23.99 12.99
CA PHE A 40 -5.99 23.35 14.30
C PHE A 40 -5.05 23.97 15.31
N LYS A 41 -5.57 24.30 16.50
CA LYS A 41 -4.79 24.77 17.64
C LYS A 41 -5.02 23.85 18.83
N PRO A 42 -3.99 23.14 19.32
CA PRO A 42 -4.14 22.24 20.46
C PRO A 42 -4.51 23.02 21.72
N SER A 43 -5.31 22.41 22.60
CA SER A 43 -5.59 22.99 23.92
C SER A 43 -4.32 23.07 24.78
N PRO A 44 -4.29 23.93 25.82
CA PRO A 44 -3.16 23.96 26.76
C PRO A 44 -2.87 22.60 27.41
N GLN A 45 -3.90 21.79 27.65
CA GLN A 45 -3.77 20.44 28.21
C GLN A 45 -3.12 19.46 27.23
N VAL A 46 -3.53 19.48 25.95
CA VAL A 46 -2.90 18.67 24.90
C VAL A 46 -1.45 19.07 24.73
N THR A 47 -1.20 20.38 24.66
CA THR A 47 0.15 20.94 24.51
C THR A 47 1.06 20.50 25.65
N SER A 48 0.65 20.69 26.92
CA SER A 48 1.47 20.31 28.07
C SER A 48 1.69 18.80 28.20
N THR A 49 0.78 17.99 27.65
CA THR A 49 0.87 16.52 27.66
C THR A 49 1.84 15.99 26.60
N LEU A 50 1.78 16.50 25.36
CA LEU A 50 2.58 15.99 24.24
C LEU A 50 3.95 16.67 24.12
N LEU A 51 4.05 17.95 24.51
CA LEU A 51 5.27 18.75 24.33
C LEU A 51 6.53 18.08 24.92
N PRO A 52 6.53 17.47 26.12
CA PRO A 52 7.73 16.83 26.64
C PRO A 52 8.23 15.66 25.78
N LEU A 53 7.32 14.85 25.22
CA LEU A 53 7.69 13.76 24.30
C LEU A 53 8.21 14.34 22.98
N PHE A 54 7.51 15.31 22.40
CA PHE A 54 7.88 15.89 21.11
C PHE A 54 9.23 16.61 21.18
N THR A 55 9.45 17.37 22.25
CA THR A 55 10.74 18.03 22.50
C THR A 55 11.86 17.01 22.67
N ALA A 56 11.62 15.92 23.42
CA ALA A 56 12.62 14.87 23.59
C ALA A 56 13.03 14.19 22.27
N ILE A 57 12.15 14.13 21.27
CA ILE A 57 12.45 13.60 19.93
C ILE A 57 13.14 14.65 19.07
N ALA A 58 12.63 15.90 19.07
CA ALA A 58 13.16 17.00 18.27
C ALA A 58 14.58 17.40 18.70
N ASP A 59 14.90 17.33 19.99
CA ASP A 59 16.23 17.62 20.53
C ASP A 59 17.17 16.40 20.50
N ALA A 60 16.70 15.23 20.03
CA ALA A 60 17.49 14.02 20.05
C ALA A 60 18.59 14.02 18.98
N ASP A 61 19.83 13.81 19.39
CA ASP A 61 20.94 13.49 18.48
C ASP A 61 20.87 12.05 17.96
N VAL A 62 20.25 11.14 18.72
CA VAL A 62 20.18 9.72 18.40
C VAL A 62 18.84 9.13 18.81
N SER A 63 18.42 8.08 18.10
CA SER A 63 17.29 7.27 18.52
C SER A 63 17.50 5.79 18.23
N ARG A 64 16.82 4.95 19.01
CA ARG A 64 16.68 3.51 18.73
C ARG A 64 15.29 3.05 19.16
N ALA A 65 14.60 2.36 18.26
CA ALA A 65 13.30 1.80 18.54
C ALA A 65 13.13 0.40 17.94
N LYS A 66 12.37 -0.44 18.64
CA LYS A 66 11.74 -1.63 18.06
C LYS A 66 10.23 -1.44 18.19
N VAL A 67 9.53 -1.49 17.06
CA VAL A 67 8.07 -1.35 17.01
C VAL A 67 7.48 -2.60 16.37
N GLU A 68 6.42 -3.13 16.94
CA GLU A 68 5.63 -4.22 16.37
C GLU A 68 4.34 -3.63 15.80
N LEU A 69 4.06 -3.89 14.53
CA LEU A 69 2.83 -3.50 13.86
C LEU A 69 1.93 -4.73 13.72
N SER A 70 0.67 -4.61 14.16
CA SER A 70 -0.43 -5.50 13.78
C SER A 70 -1.42 -4.73 12.94
N VAL A 71 -1.75 -5.22 11.74
CA VAL A 71 -2.85 -4.71 10.92
C VAL A 71 -3.99 -5.70 11.06
N GLU A 72 -5.07 -5.26 11.69
CA GLU A 72 -6.23 -6.10 12.00
C GLU A 72 -7.42 -5.61 11.17
N THR A 73 -7.98 -6.52 10.36
CA THR A 73 -9.26 -6.31 9.66
C THR A 73 -10.33 -7.13 10.34
N VAL A 74 -11.42 -6.49 10.74
CA VAL A 74 -12.54 -7.09 11.46
C VAL A 74 -13.81 -6.95 10.63
N MET A 75 -14.66 -7.96 10.66
CA MET A 75 -16.01 -7.93 10.10
C MET A 75 -17.01 -8.48 11.12
N HIS A 76 -18.01 -7.68 11.47
CA HIS A 76 -19.05 -8.06 12.44
C HIS A 76 -18.48 -8.55 13.80
N GLY A 77 -17.34 -7.99 14.21
CA GLY A 77 -16.65 -8.36 15.45
C GLY A 77 -15.71 -9.57 15.35
N GLU A 78 -15.62 -10.23 14.19
CA GLU A 78 -14.68 -11.33 13.94
C GLU A 78 -13.42 -10.83 13.21
N ILE A 79 -12.24 -11.25 13.68
CA ILE A 79 -10.96 -10.90 13.03
C ILE A 79 -10.83 -11.73 11.75
N LEU A 80 -10.91 -11.08 10.59
CA LEU A 80 -10.70 -11.71 9.29
C LEU A 80 -9.23 -11.89 8.94
N SER A 81 -8.41 -10.88 9.25
CA SER A 81 -6.97 -10.92 9.02
C SER A 81 -6.21 -10.21 10.13
N ASN A 82 -5.02 -10.72 10.41
CA ASN A 82 -4.08 -10.11 11.34
C ASN A 82 -2.67 -10.26 10.80
N GLU A 83 -2.22 -9.24 10.07
CA GLU A 83 -0.86 -9.21 9.54
C GLU A 83 0.09 -8.59 10.57
N LYS A 84 1.22 -9.25 10.80
CA LYS A 84 2.22 -8.78 11.76
C LYS A 84 3.51 -8.41 11.04
N SER A 85 4.08 -7.29 11.45
CA SER A 85 5.42 -6.89 11.04
C SER A 85 6.19 -6.22 12.18
N THR A 86 7.50 -6.11 12.01
CA THR A 86 8.39 -5.50 12.99
C THR A 86 9.26 -4.46 12.31
N PHE A 87 9.41 -3.33 12.99
CA PHE A 87 10.36 -2.28 12.67
C PHE A 87 11.53 -2.32 13.65
N GLN A 88 12.75 -2.23 13.13
CA GLN A 88 13.94 -1.91 13.91
C GLN A 88 14.54 -0.63 13.34
N ILE A 89 14.54 0.41 14.16
CA ILE A 89 14.90 1.76 13.76
C ILE A 89 16.09 2.20 14.61
N ALA A 90 17.09 2.77 13.94
CA ALA A 90 18.14 3.53 14.59
C ALA A 90 18.38 4.79 13.76
N SER A 91 18.58 5.92 14.41
CA SER A 91 18.90 7.16 13.71
C SER A 91 19.88 8.01 14.50
N LYS A 92 20.55 8.89 13.78
CA LYS A 92 21.44 9.92 14.30
C LYS A 92 21.24 11.19 13.49
N TYR A 93 20.99 12.29 14.17
CA TYR A 93 20.80 13.57 13.51
C TYR A 93 22.17 14.18 13.12
N PRO A 94 22.29 14.83 11.95
CA PRO A 94 21.34 14.83 10.83
C PRO A 94 21.57 13.63 9.87
N ASN A 95 20.48 13.20 9.22
CA ASN A 95 20.43 12.41 7.98
C ASN A 95 21.10 11.03 8.04
N LYS A 96 21.34 10.49 9.24
CA LYS A 96 21.80 9.12 9.43
C LYS A 96 20.69 8.27 9.99
N TYR A 97 20.34 7.18 9.32
CA TYR A 97 19.31 6.26 9.81
C TYR A 97 19.42 4.87 9.20
N THR A 98 18.86 3.91 9.90
CA THR A 98 18.46 2.62 9.34
C THR A 98 17.06 2.30 9.80
N ILE A 99 16.19 1.93 8.85
CA ILE A 99 14.83 1.46 9.12
C ILE A 99 14.71 0.08 8.50
N TYR A 100 14.71 -0.95 9.35
CA TYR A 100 14.45 -2.31 8.93
C TYR A 100 12.99 -2.64 9.15
N HIS A 101 12.30 -3.08 8.10
CA HIS A 101 10.94 -3.61 8.17
C HIS A 101 10.95 -5.08 7.78
N LYS A 102 10.29 -5.90 8.60
CA LYS A 102 10.19 -7.35 8.42
C LYS A 102 8.77 -7.78 8.65
N SER A 103 8.19 -8.49 7.70
CA SER A 103 6.99 -9.33 7.86
C SER A 103 7.34 -10.78 7.53
N ASP A 104 6.31 -11.63 7.43
CA ASP A 104 6.47 -13.00 6.93
C ASP A 104 6.76 -13.04 5.43
N GLU A 105 6.26 -12.07 4.67
CA GLU A 105 6.43 -12.01 3.21
C GLU A 105 7.65 -11.21 2.75
N GLU A 106 8.03 -10.17 3.50
CA GLU A 106 8.99 -9.18 3.01
C GLU A 106 10.01 -8.75 4.06
N ARG A 107 11.18 -8.37 3.54
CA ARG A 107 12.31 -7.84 4.32
C ARG A 107 12.89 -6.67 3.57
N LYS A 108 12.58 -5.47 4.05
CA LYS A 108 13.04 -4.23 3.43
C LYS A 108 13.91 -3.48 4.41
N ARG A 109 14.85 -2.70 3.88
CA ARG A 109 15.65 -1.84 4.74
C ARG A 109 16.04 -0.56 4.04
N LEU A 110 15.85 0.54 4.73
CA LEU A 110 16.39 1.83 4.34
C LEU A 110 17.65 2.11 5.16
N TYR A 111 18.68 2.65 4.50
CA TYR A 111 19.91 3.14 5.12
C TYR A 111 20.15 4.57 4.68
N ALA A 112 20.75 5.39 5.54
CA ALA A 112 21.41 6.63 5.16
C ALA A 112 22.61 6.87 6.05
N ASP A 113 23.75 7.21 5.44
CA ASP A 113 25.03 7.44 6.11
C ASP A 113 25.34 8.93 6.34
N GLY A 114 24.35 9.80 6.07
CA GLY A 114 24.47 11.26 6.09
C GLY A 114 24.86 11.87 4.74
N LYS A 115 25.25 11.06 3.75
CA LYS A 115 25.58 11.52 2.39
C LYS A 115 24.61 10.98 1.35
N VAL A 116 24.34 9.68 1.37
CA VAL A 116 23.42 9.00 0.43
C VAL A 116 22.37 8.22 1.21
N SER A 117 21.26 7.88 0.54
CA SER A 117 20.30 6.90 1.04
C SER A 117 20.30 5.65 0.18
N THR A 118 20.43 4.48 0.80
CA THR A 118 20.31 3.20 0.11
C THR A 118 19.01 2.52 0.50
N VAL A 119 18.22 2.14 -0.50
CA VAL A 119 16.92 1.48 -0.34
C VAL A 119 17.09 0.03 -0.77
N ALA A 120 17.14 -0.88 0.21
CA ALA A 120 17.08 -2.32 -0.03
C ALA A 120 15.62 -2.77 0.00
N MET A 121 15.13 -3.24 -1.15
CA MET A 121 13.73 -3.61 -1.37
C MET A 121 13.47 -5.07 -0.99
N ASP A 122 14.50 -5.90 -1.04
CA ASP A 122 14.55 -7.28 -0.58
C ASP A 122 16.02 -7.64 -0.25
N PRO A 123 16.35 -8.88 0.19
CA PRO A 123 17.74 -9.26 0.49
C PRO A 123 18.74 -9.17 -0.66
N THR A 124 18.30 -9.19 -1.92
CA THR A 124 19.14 -9.22 -3.12
C THR A 124 18.90 -8.04 -4.07
N SER A 125 18.01 -7.10 -3.75
CA SER A 125 17.70 -5.95 -4.62
C SER A 125 17.80 -4.62 -3.90
N TYR A 126 18.54 -3.66 -4.47
CA TYR A 126 18.65 -2.31 -3.91
C TYR A 126 18.82 -1.21 -4.96
N TYR A 127 18.53 0.03 -4.59
CA TYR A 127 18.93 1.22 -5.33
C TYR A 127 19.46 2.30 -4.39
N VAL A 128 20.13 3.32 -4.93
CA VAL A 128 20.78 4.38 -4.17
C VAL A 128 20.26 5.72 -4.63
N LEU A 129 19.78 6.53 -3.69
CA LEU A 129 19.47 7.94 -3.91
C LEU A 129 20.76 8.77 -3.82
N PRO A 130 20.93 9.78 -4.69
CA PRO A 130 22.16 10.57 -4.75
C PRO A 130 22.42 11.36 -3.46
N ASP A 131 21.37 11.73 -2.73
CA ASP A 131 21.44 12.48 -1.49
C ASP A 131 20.72 11.73 -0.36
N ALA A 132 21.25 11.84 0.86
CA ALA A 132 20.58 11.38 2.07
C ALA A 132 19.33 12.23 2.30
N LEU A 133 18.17 11.59 2.50
CA LEU A 133 16.96 12.34 2.85
C LEU A 133 17.15 12.98 4.22
N ASN A 134 16.64 14.20 4.34
CA ASN A 134 16.50 14.83 5.65
C ASN A 134 15.56 14.00 6.53
N ASN A 135 15.82 13.95 7.85
CA ASN A 135 15.03 13.13 8.79
C ASN A 135 13.51 13.43 8.76
N GLN A 136 13.11 14.70 8.63
CA GLN A 136 11.71 15.10 8.52
C GLN A 136 11.09 14.70 7.16
N THR A 137 11.83 14.84 6.06
CA THR A 137 11.43 14.38 4.73
C THR A 137 11.30 12.86 4.69
N LEU A 138 12.19 12.14 5.37
CA LEU A 138 12.09 10.69 5.54
C LEU A 138 10.75 10.29 6.16
N VAL A 139 10.32 10.97 7.22
CA VAL A 139 9.05 10.71 7.92
C VAL A 139 7.85 10.90 6.99
N THR A 140 7.82 12.00 6.23
CA THR A 140 6.67 12.40 5.42
C THR A 140 6.68 11.88 3.98
N ARG A 141 7.85 11.49 3.45
CA ARG A 141 8.07 11.07 2.05
C ARG A 141 9.07 9.92 1.98
N THR A 142 8.79 8.82 2.66
CA THR A 142 9.65 7.63 2.62
C THR A 142 9.73 7.05 1.19
N PRO A 143 10.93 6.76 0.65
CA PRO A 143 11.11 6.24 -0.72
C PRO A 143 10.79 4.75 -0.86
N LEU A 144 10.27 4.14 0.21
CA LEU A 144 10.00 2.72 0.35
C LEU A 144 8.65 2.58 1.04
N SER A 145 7.78 1.71 0.54
CA SER A 145 6.55 1.37 1.24
C SER A 145 6.87 0.55 2.48
N LEU A 146 6.55 1.11 3.64
CA LEU A 146 6.75 0.55 4.98
C LEU A 146 5.42 0.08 5.59
N GLY A 147 4.49 -0.36 4.76
CA GLY A 147 3.12 -0.66 5.17
C GLY A 147 2.21 0.58 5.20
N PRO A 148 0.94 0.40 5.62
CA PRO A 148 -0.01 1.50 5.71
C PRO A 148 0.37 2.45 6.85
N TYR A 149 0.16 3.75 6.62
CA TYR A 149 0.25 4.80 7.63
C TYR A 149 1.54 4.81 8.51
N PRO A 150 2.75 4.69 7.94
CA PRO A 150 3.99 4.57 8.72
C PRO A 150 4.44 5.89 9.36
N GLU A 151 3.92 7.01 8.87
CA GLU A 151 4.37 8.37 9.15
C GLU A 151 4.35 8.72 10.65
N PRO A 152 3.27 8.50 11.43
CA PRO A 152 3.28 8.87 12.85
C PRO A 152 4.20 7.96 13.68
N MET A 153 4.39 6.71 13.26
CA MET A 153 5.35 5.81 13.91
C MET A 153 6.79 6.30 13.68
N LEU A 154 7.12 6.73 12.47
CA LEU A 154 8.44 7.32 12.16
C LEU A 154 8.64 8.65 12.89
N ALA A 155 7.62 9.50 12.96
CA ALA A 155 7.64 10.76 13.70
C ALA A 155 7.95 10.55 15.19
N LEU A 156 7.49 9.44 15.78
CA LEU A 156 7.80 9.10 17.16
C LEU A 156 9.16 8.42 17.36
N THR A 157 9.87 8.01 16.30
CA THR A 157 11.05 7.12 16.43
C THR A 157 12.31 7.64 15.76
N VAL A 158 12.25 8.62 14.87
CA VAL A 158 13.42 9.21 14.21
C VAL A 158 13.92 10.42 15.01
N ALA A 159 15.22 10.51 15.24
CA ALA A 159 15.85 11.58 16.02
C ALA A 159 15.83 12.90 15.23
N GLY A 160 15.61 14.02 15.94
CA GLY A 160 15.69 15.36 15.36
C GLY A 160 14.54 15.72 14.40
N VAL A 161 13.42 15.00 14.49
CA VAL A 161 12.19 15.33 13.75
C VAL A 161 11.22 16.06 14.66
N ASP A 162 10.34 16.88 14.09
CA ASP A 162 9.23 17.50 14.78
C ASP A 162 7.97 16.64 14.63
N PRO A 163 7.52 15.93 15.68
CA PRO A 163 6.33 15.09 15.59
C PRO A 163 5.04 15.89 15.56
N SER A 164 5.07 17.20 15.87
CA SER A 164 3.87 18.05 15.83
C SER A 164 3.26 18.12 14.44
N VAL A 165 4.09 18.00 13.39
CA VAL A 165 3.66 17.95 11.99
C VAL A 165 2.71 16.77 11.76
N SER A 166 3.02 15.60 12.32
CA SER A 166 2.27 14.36 12.15
C SER A 166 1.03 14.28 13.04
N PHE A 167 1.15 14.75 14.28
CA PHE A 167 0.11 14.55 15.30
C PHE A 167 -0.83 15.74 15.46
N LEU A 168 -0.45 16.94 15.01
CA LEU A 168 -1.27 18.16 15.12
C LEU A 168 -1.57 18.78 13.74
N GLY A 169 -0.96 18.27 12.67
CA GLY A 169 -1.26 18.60 11.28
C GLY A 169 -2.63 18.07 10.84
N GLY A 170 -3.52 18.93 10.34
CA GLY A 170 -4.78 18.49 9.72
C GLY A 170 -5.75 17.81 10.69
N MET A 171 -5.75 18.20 11.97
CA MET A 171 -6.64 17.62 12.97
C MET A 171 -7.98 18.37 13.04
N ASN A 172 -9.07 17.62 13.17
CA ASN A 172 -10.36 18.13 13.66
C ASN A 172 -10.32 18.31 15.17
N SER A 173 -9.79 17.32 15.90
CA SER A 173 -9.68 17.36 17.35
C SER A 173 -8.46 16.58 17.85
N VAL A 174 -7.93 17.00 19.01
CA VAL A 174 -6.99 16.21 19.81
C VAL A 174 -7.39 16.41 21.27
N THR A 175 -7.57 15.31 22.01
CA THR A 175 -8.10 15.31 23.37
C THR A 175 -7.28 14.39 24.26
N VAL A 176 -6.97 14.85 25.48
CA VAL A 176 -6.38 14.01 26.52
C VAL A 176 -7.52 13.31 27.25
N LEU A 177 -7.67 12.00 27.05
CA LEU A 177 -8.73 11.19 27.66
C LEU A 177 -8.46 10.90 29.14
N GLY A 178 -7.19 10.97 29.57
CA GLY A 178 -6.81 10.95 30.97
C GLY A 178 -5.70 9.96 31.27
N LYS A 179 -5.47 9.75 32.58
CA LYS A 179 -4.48 8.80 33.07
C LYS A 179 -5.08 7.40 33.15
N THR A 180 -4.32 6.40 32.72
CA THR A 180 -4.71 4.99 32.72
C THR A 180 -3.50 4.10 33.03
N LYS A 181 -3.76 2.85 33.41
CA LYS A 181 -2.70 1.83 33.56
C LYS A 181 -2.57 1.02 32.27
N PHE A 182 -1.56 1.33 31.46
CA PHE A 182 -1.25 0.54 30.28
C PHE A 182 -0.90 -0.89 30.67
N ARG A 183 -1.64 -1.86 30.12
CA ARG A 183 -1.57 -3.30 30.45
C ARG A 183 -1.61 -3.57 31.97
N GLY A 184 -2.33 -2.74 32.73
CA GLY A 184 -2.52 -2.88 34.17
C GLY A 184 -1.30 -2.60 35.05
N ARG A 185 -0.16 -2.15 34.47
CA ARG A 185 1.11 -2.05 35.19
C ARG A 185 1.80 -0.69 35.07
N THR A 186 1.72 -0.04 33.91
CA THR A 186 2.47 1.19 33.63
C THR A 186 1.54 2.39 33.70
N GLU A 187 1.82 3.36 34.58
CA GLU A 187 1.12 4.64 34.58
C GLU A 187 1.31 5.33 33.22
N SER A 188 0.21 5.73 32.62
CA SER A 188 0.19 6.24 31.25
C SER A 188 -0.86 7.31 31.05
N ILE A 189 -0.66 8.15 30.04
CA ILE A 189 -1.63 9.14 29.57
C ILE A 189 -2.16 8.67 28.22
N HIS A 190 -3.48 8.66 28.06
CA HIS A 190 -4.15 8.33 26.81
C HIS A 190 -4.60 9.61 26.12
N ILE A 191 -4.13 9.80 24.89
CA ILE A 191 -4.46 10.91 24.01
C ILE A 191 -5.13 10.34 22.77
N GLN A 192 -6.21 10.96 22.30
CA GLN A 192 -6.88 10.62 21.05
C GLN A 192 -6.86 11.84 20.13
N GLY A 193 -6.66 11.63 18.84
CA GLY A 193 -6.88 12.64 17.82
C GLY A 193 -7.71 12.12 16.66
N GLU A 194 -8.41 13.05 16.03
CA GLU A 194 -9.27 12.83 14.87
C GLU A 194 -8.83 13.80 13.78
N GLN A 195 -8.49 13.25 12.61
CA GLN A 195 -8.03 14.00 11.45
C GLN A 195 -9.19 14.55 10.62
N ASP A 196 -8.90 15.55 9.78
CA ASP A 196 -9.87 16.15 8.87
C ASP A 196 -10.37 15.19 7.78
N ASP A 197 -9.60 14.14 7.49
CA ASP A 197 -9.95 13.04 6.60
C ASP A 197 -10.68 11.88 7.30
N GLY A 198 -10.91 11.97 8.62
CA GLY A 198 -11.61 10.96 9.42
C GLY A 198 -10.72 9.88 10.04
N VAL A 199 -9.40 9.89 9.84
CA VAL A 199 -8.51 8.98 10.58
C VAL A 199 -8.59 9.29 12.08
N VAL A 200 -8.81 8.26 12.89
CA VAL A 200 -8.77 8.38 14.36
C VAL A 200 -7.53 7.67 14.87
N TRP A 201 -6.74 8.32 15.71
CA TRP A 201 -5.59 7.70 16.35
C TRP A 201 -5.66 7.83 17.87
N ASP A 202 -5.20 6.80 18.57
CA ASP A 202 -5.03 6.77 20.01
C ASP A 202 -3.56 6.52 20.34
N LEU A 203 -2.98 7.40 21.15
CA LEU A 203 -1.61 7.33 21.61
C LEU A 203 -1.58 7.16 23.13
N TRP A 204 -0.90 6.12 23.59
CA TRP A 204 -0.53 5.94 24.99
C TRP A 204 0.94 6.28 25.17
N ILE A 205 1.22 7.18 26.12
CA ILE A 205 2.57 7.54 26.56
C ILE A 205 2.71 7.27 28.05
N THR A 206 3.93 7.07 28.55
CA THR A 206 4.15 6.97 30.00
C THR A 206 3.84 8.28 30.72
N ASP A 207 3.28 8.18 31.93
CA ASP A 207 3.06 9.32 32.83
C ASP A 207 4.31 9.57 33.69
N GLU A 208 5.38 10.02 33.04
CA GLU A 208 6.68 10.28 33.69
C GLU A 208 7.32 11.57 33.16
N LYS A 209 8.35 12.08 33.84
CA LYS A 209 9.02 13.34 33.47
C LYS A 209 9.60 13.31 32.05
N GLN A 210 10.08 12.14 31.62
CA GLN A 210 10.56 11.89 30.26
C GLN A 210 9.65 10.86 29.60
N PRO A 211 8.50 11.28 29.06
CA PRO A 211 7.53 10.35 28.51
C PRO A 211 8.11 9.60 27.32
N ARG A 212 7.66 8.36 27.14
CA ARG A 212 7.96 7.51 25.99
C ARG A 212 6.67 6.92 25.42
N PRO A 213 6.59 6.72 24.10
CA PRO A 213 5.43 6.09 23.50
C PRO A 213 5.34 4.62 23.94
N LEU A 214 4.12 4.16 24.19
CA LEU A 214 3.81 2.79 24.57
C LEU A 214 3.07 2.07 23.44
N ARG A 215 2.02 2.71 22.91
CA ARG A 215 1.19 2.19 21.82
C ARG A 215 0.60 3.33 21.03
N LEU A 216 0.58 3.17 19.72
CA LEU A 216 -0.22 3.96 18.79
C LEU A 216 -1.23 3.02 18.13
N LEU A 217 -2.51 3.31 18.26
CA LEU A 217 -3.59 2.65 17.53
C LEU A 217 -4.12 3.65 16.48
N VAL A 218 -4.36 3.20 15.26
CA VAL A 218 -4.91 4.03 14.18
C VAL A 218 -6.09 3.29 13.58
N ASN A 219 -7.26 3.91 13.60
CA ASN A 219 -8.46 3.43 12.94
C ASN A 219 -8.63 4.17 11.61
N LEU A 220 -8.50 3.46 10.50
CA LEU A 220 -8.65 4.01 9.15
C LEU A 220 -10.08 3.88 8.62
N THR A 221 -10.96 3.17 9.32
CA THR A 221 -12.33 2.90 8.89
C THR A 221 -13.12 4.17 8.56
N PRO A 222 -13.15 5.20 9.42
CA PRO A 222 -13.96 6.39 9.14
C PRO A 222 -13.44 7.17 7.93
N MET A 223 -12.12 7.19 7.72
CA MET A 223 -11.52 7.75 6.51
C MET A 223 -11.96 6.99 5.25
N LEU A 224 -11.94 5.65 5.27
CA LEU A 224 -12.42 4.85 4.14
C LEU A 224 -13.89 5.15 3.81
N ILE A 225 -14.74 5.33 4.84
CA ILE A 225 -16.15 5.73 4.66
C ILE A 225 -16.23 7.15 4.06
N ALA A 226 -15.49 8.11 4.61
CA ALA A 226 -15.56 9.52 4.24
C ALA A 226 -15.07 9.79 2.80
N THR A 227 -14.08 9.03 2.32
CA THR A 227 -13.54 9.21 0.96
C THR A 227 -14.54 8.79 -0.14
N GLY A 228 -15.53 7.95 0.17
CA GLY A 228 -16.56 7.48 -0.78
C GLY A 228 -16.01 6.68 -1.96
N GLN A 229 -14.70 6.36 -1.96
CA GLN A 229 -14.04 5.62 -3.04
C GLN A 229 -14.42 4.15 -3.06
N VAL A 230 -14.96 3.65 -1.94
CA VAL A 230 -15.50 2.30 -1.75
C VAL A 230 -16.65 2.27 -0.75
N ARG A 231 -17.58 1.35 -0.95
CA ARG A 231 -18.64 1.07 0.01
C ARG A 231 -18.07 0.21 1.13
N VAL A 232 -17.86 0.81 2.30
CA VAL A 232 -17.42 0.10 3.51
C VAL A 232 -18.62 -0.64 4.13
N PRO A 233 -18.61 -1.98 4.23
CA PRO A 233 -19.72 -2.74 4.80
C PRO A 233 -19.98 -2.39 6.27
N GLN A 234 -21.23 -2.57 6.70
CA GLN A 234 -21.55 -2.45 8.13
C GLN A 234 -20.74 -3.49 8.92
N GLY A 235 -20.13 -3.06 10.03
CA GLY A 235 -19.30 -3.92 10.87
C GLY A 235 -17.88 -4.17 10.36
N TYR A 236 -17.46 -3.55 9.26
CA TYR A 236 -16.06 -3.53 8.83
C TYR A 236 -15.24 -2.60 9.73
N GLU A 237 -14.08 -3.07 10.19
CA GLU A 237 -13.09 -2.22 10.86
C GLU A 237 -11.68 -2.53 10.33
N LEU A 238 -10.93 -1.50 9.98
CA LEU A 238 -9.50 -1.56 9.67
C LEU A 238 -8.72 -0.77 10.70
N SER A 239 -7.90 -1.46 11.48
CA SER A 239 -7.06 -0.85 12.51
C SER A 239 -5.60 -1.26 12.40
N LEU A 240 -4.71 -0.33 12.74
CA LEU A 240 -3.28 -0.53 12.84
C LEU A 240 -2.87 -0.32 14.28
N ARG A 241 -2.15 -1.29 14.84
CA ARG A 241 -1.61 -1.22 16.20
C ARG A 241 -0.10 -1.27 16.16
N TYR A 242 0.54 -0.16 16.50
CA TYR A 242 1.98 -0.05 16.73
C TYR A 242 2.28 -0.17 18.23
N ASP A 243 2.92 -1.25 18.63
CA ASP A 243 3.43 -1.46 19.98
C ASP A 243 4.92 -1.10 20.06
N PHE A 244 5.27 -0.11 20.88
CA PHE A 244 6.64 0.35 21.07
C PHE A 244 7.37 -0.56 22.07
N VAL A 245 7.88 -1.68 21.57
CA VAL A 245 8.53 -2.73 22.38
C VAL A 245 9.80 -2.20 23.07
N SER A 246 10.59 -1.42 22.36
CA SER A 246 11.70 -0.67 22.94
C SER A 246 11.80 0.69 22.26
N TRP A 247 12.15 1.70 23.05
CA TRP A 247 12.24 3.07 22.57
C TRP A 247 13.21 3.86 23.43
N ARG A 248 14.14 4.56 22.79
CA ARG A 248 15.04 5.53 23.43
C ARG A 248 15.47 6.60 22.43
N VAL A 249 15.63 7.81 22.92
CA VAL A 249 16.14 9.00 22.19
C VAL A 249 17.47 9.51 22.76
N MET A 250 18.21 8.62 23.41
CA MET A 250 19.47 8.93 24.08
C MET A 250 20.41 7.71 24.11
N GLY A 251 21.66 7.95 24.47
CA GLY A 251 22.73 6.95 24.57
C GLY A 251 23.57 6.89 23.30
N GLU A 252 24.16 5.73 23.01
CA GLU A 252 25.02 5.57 21.83
C GLU A 252 24.36 4.70 20.74
N VAL A 253 24.71 4.99 19.49
CA VAL A 253 24.34 4.25 18.29
C VAL A 253 25.58 4.16 17.39
N ASP A 254 26.00 2.94 17.05
CA ASP A 254 27.19 2.72 16.22
C ASP A 254 26.93 3.18 14.78
N ASP A 255 27.79 4.05 14.26
CA ASP A 255 27.73 4.59 12.89
C ASP A 255 27.77 3.48 11.81
N LYS A 256 28.24 2.27 12.13
CA LYS A 256 28.19 1.10 11.23
C LYS A 256 26.78 0.69 10.87
N LEU A 257 25.78 0.95 11.73
CA LEU A 257 24.38 0.61 11.47
C LEU A 257 23.80 1.37 10.27
N PHE A 258 24.37 2.52 9.96
CA PHE A 258 23.92 3.42 8.89
C PHE A 258 24.53 3.08 7.53
N ARG A 259 25.54 2.20 7.50
CA ARG A 259 26.25 1.84 6.28
C ARG A 259 25.59 0.61 5.64
N PHE A 260 25.22 0.75 4.37
CA PHE A 260 24.84 -0.40 3.55
C PHE A 260 26.08 -1.08 3.00
N VAL A 261 26.14 -2.40 3.11
CA VAL A 261 27.12 -3.25 2.43
C VAL A 261 26.31 -4.17 1.53
N ALA A 262 26.47 -4.02 0.22
CA ALA A 262 25.77 -4.86 -0.75
C ALA A 262 26.19 -6.33 -0.57
N PRO A 263 25.23 -7.27 -0.42
CA PRO A 263 25.51 -8.68 -0.55
C PRO A 263 26.17 -8.99 -1.91
N ALA A 264 26.98 -10.05 -1.97
CA ALA A 264 27.74 -10.39 -3.17
C ALA A 264 26.83 -10.74 -4.37
N ASP A 265 25.65 -11.26 -4.10
CA ASP A 265 24.60 -11.63 -5.05
C ASP A 265 23.54 -10.53 -5.24
N ALA A 266 23.71 -9.36 -4.62
CA ALA A 266 22.73 -8.29 -4.73
C ALA A 266 22.84 -7.53 -6.06
N THR A 267 21.70 -7.32 -6.69
CA THR A 267 21.53 -6.52 -7.90
C THR A 267 21.23 -5.07 -7.53
N LYS A 268 22.01 -4.14 -8.08
CA LYS A 268 21.75 -2.70 -8.01
C LYS A 268 20.83 -2.28 -9.16
N TYR A 269 19.78 -1.54 -8.83
CA TYR A 269 18.85 -0.92 -9.77
C TYR A 269 19.05 0.60 -9.80
N ASP A 270 18.71 1.24 -10.92
CA ASP A 270 18.84 2.69 -11.08
C ASP A 270 17.84 3.47 -10.22
N SER A 271 16.63 2.95 -10.04
CA SER A 271 15.56 3.56 -9.26
C SER A 271 14.53 2.54 -8.82
N LEU A 272 13.62 2.94 -7.92
CA LEU A 272 12.45 2.14 -7.58
C LEU A 272 11.60 1.84 -8.82
N VAL A 273 11.44 2.79 -9.74
CA VAL A 273 10.68 2.59 -10.99
C VAL A 273 11.38 1.60 -11.90
N HIS A 274 12.70 1.68 -12.03
CA HIS A 274 13.48 0.71 -12.80
C HIS A 274 13.39 -0.69 -12.19
N TYR A 275 13.51 -0.79 -10.86
CA TYR A 275 13.25 -2.03 -10.15
C TYR A 275 11.84 -2.53 -10.46
N GLN A 276 10.80 -1.75 -10.16
CA GLN A 276 9.40 -2.08 -10.40
C GLN A 276 9.10 -2.47 -11.85
N LYS A 277 9.77 -1.90 -12.85
CA LYS A 277 9.64 -2.30 -14.25
C LYS A 277 10.37 -3.61 -14.56
N THR A 278 11.59 -3.76 -14.04
CA THR A 278 12.40 -4.98 -14.21
C THR A 278 11.75 -6.17 -13.53
N ILE A 279 11.21 -5.92 -12.33
CA ILE A 279 10.38 -6.85 -11.61
C ILE A 279 8.95 -6.83 -12.15
N ALA A 280 8.40 -5.85 -12.85
CA ALA A 280 7.13 -6.09 -13.57
C ALA A 280 7.32 -7.20 -14.62
N GLY A 281 8.52 -7.31 -15.20
CA GLY A 281 8.93 -8.45 -16.02
C GLY A 281 9.49 -9.67 -15.26
N LYS A 282 9.72 -9.61 -13.94
CA LYS A 282 10.33 -10.71 -13.10
C LYS A 282 9.61 -11.02 -11.77
N ILE A 283 8.71 -10.18 -11.27
CA ILE A 283 7.64 -10.39 -10.28
C ILE A 283 6.94 -11.55 -10.92
N GLY A 284 7.22 -12.71 -10.32
CA GLY A 284 7.36 -13.96 -11.05
C GLY A 284 6.30 -14.07 -12.12
N SER A 285 6.70 -14.49 -13.33
CA SER A 285 5.76 -15.16 -14.20
C SER A 285 4.92 -16.04 -13.27
N HIS A 286 3.67 -15.66 -13.12
CA HIS A 286 2.74 -16.39 -12.29
C HIS A 286 2.97 -17.87 -12.58
N PRO A 287 2.97 -18.81 -11.61
CA PRO A 287 3.43 -20.16 -11.89
C PRO A 287 2.70 -20.84 -13.06
N LEU A 288 1.52 -20.33 -13.42
CA LEU A 288 0.75 -20.71 -14.61
C LEU A 288 1.00 -19.88 -15.89
N LEU A 289 1.64 -18.70 -15.84
CA LEU A 289 1.94 -17.88 -17.02
C LEU A 289 2.74 -18.70 -18.06
N GLY A 290 2.24 -18.73 -19.29
CA GLY A 290 2.75 -19.53 -20.40
C GLY A 290 2.45 -21.03 -20.30
N LYS A 291 1.71 -21.48 -19.28
CA LYS A 291 1.33 -22.87 -19.06
C LYS A 291 -0.17 -23.06 -19.21
N LYS A 292 -0.59 -24.31 -19.43
CA LYS A 292 -2.00 -24.66 -19.36
C LYS A 292 -2.51 -24.52 -17.94
N VAL A 293 -3.71 -23.99 -17.79
CA VAL A 293 -4.44 -24.04 -16.51
C VAL A 293 -4.65 -25.49 -16.09
N PRO A 294 -4.57 -25.82 -14.78
CA PRO A 294 -5.03 -27.11 -14.27
C PRO A 294 -6.52 -27.31 -14.54
N ASP A 295 -7.03 -28.52 -14.42
CA ASP A 295 -8.48 -28.74 -14.46
C ASP A 295 -9.15 -28.09 -13.24
N TYR A 296 -10.26 -27.39 -13.47
CA TYR A 296 -11.03 -26.74 -12.41
C TYR A 296 -12.52 -26.69 -12.76
N THR A 297 -13.33 -26.48 -11.72
CA THR A 297 -14.77 -26.24 -11.84
C THR A 297 -15.11 -25.00 -11.03
N LEU A 298 -15.74 -24.03 -11.67
CA LEU A 298 -16.34 -22.86 -11.02
C LEU A 298 -17.77 -23.20 -10.64
N THR A 299 -18.17 -22.88 -9.41
CA THR A 299 -19.57 -22.92 -8.99
C THR A 299 -20.10 -21.48 -8.95
N LEU A 300 -21.01 -21.15 -9.85
CA LEU A 300 -21.65 -19.83 -9.90
C LEU A 300 -22.65 -19.65 -8.75
N LEU A 301 -23.03 -18.39 -8.49
CA LEU A 301 -23.98 -18.06 -7.41
C LEU A 301 -25.35 -18.73 -7.55
N ASP A 302 -25.79 -19.01 -8.77
CA ASP A 302 -27.04 -19.73 -9.05
C ASP A 302 -26.91 -21.26 -8.92
N GLY A 303 -25.71 -21.76 -8.61
CA GLY A 303 -25.38 -23.17 -8.49
C GLY A 303 -24.94 -23.82 -9.80
N THR A 304 -24.88 -23.08 -10.91
CA THR A 304 -24.36 -23.58 -12.18
C THR A 304 -22.88 -23.92 -12.04
N GLU A 305 -22.48 -25.11 -12.50
CA GLU A 305 -21.08 -25.51 -12.57
C GLU A 305 -20.52 -25.27 -13.96
N VAL A 306 -19.36 -24.64 -14.05
CA VAL A 306 -18.61 -24.39 -15.29
C VAL A 306 -17.23 -25.00 -15.16
N SER A 307 -16.96 -26.05 -15.93
CA SER A 307 -15.66 -26.72 -15.93
C SER A 307 -14.68 -26.04 -16.90
N SER A 308 -13.39 -26.30 -16.72
CA SER A 308 -12.37 -25.89 -17.69
C SER A 308 -12.56 -26.51 -19.08
N GLU A 309 -13.23 -27.67 -19.18
CA GLU A 309 -13.57 -28.32 -20.44
C GLU A 309 -14.67 -27.56 -21.20
N ASP A 310 -15.66 -27.02 -20.49
CA ASP A 310 -16.73 -26.19 -21.07
C ASP A 310 -16.20 -24.87 -21.67
N LEU A 311 -14.99 -24.48 -21.26
CA LEU A 311 -14.33 -23.25 -21.66
C LEU A 311 -13.29 -23.45 -22.77
N GLU A 312 -13.12 -24.68 -23.28
CA GLU A 312 -12.21 -24.94 -24.40
C GLU A 312 -12.61 -24.12 -25.63
N GLY A 313 -11.60 -23.54 -26.30
CA GLY A 313 -11.82 -22.70 -27.48
C GLY A 313 -12.20 -21.24 -27.18
N LYS A 314 -12.46 -20.88 -25.91
CA LYS A 314 -12.81 -19.51 -25.49
C LYS A 314 -11.62 -18.78 -24.87
N VAL A 315 -11.58 -17.46 -25.03
CA VAL A 315 -10.69 -16.62 -24.22
C VAL A 315 -11.37 -16.40 -22.87
N VAL A 316 -10.72 -16.80 -21.78
CA VAL A 316 -11.28 -16.74 -20.43
C VAL A 316 -10.53 -15.70 -19.61
N VAL A 317 -11.28 -14.78 -19.01
CA VAL A 317 -10.78 -13.83 -18.02
C VAL A 317 -11.29 -14.26 -16.64
N LEU A 318 -10.39 -14.57 -15.72
CA LEU A 318 -10.72 -14.91 -14.33
C LEU A 318 -10.20 -13.83 -13.40
N ASP A 319 -11.09 -13.12 -12.70
CA ASP A 319 -10.71 -12.09 -11.72
C ASP A 319 -11.00 -12.58 -10.30
N PHE A 320 -9.95 -12.76 -9.51
CA PHE A 320 -10.00 -13.24 -8.14
C PHE A 320 -10.17 -12.07 -7.18
N TRP A 321 -11.24 -12.13 -6.39
CA TRP A 321 -11.66 -11.03 -5.53
C TRP A 321 -12.22 -11.51 -4.19
N ALA A 322 -12.46 -10.54 -3.31
CA ALA A 322 -13.19 -10.73 -2.07
C ALA A 322 -14.01 -9.47 -1.76
N THR A 323 -15.10 -9.60 -1.00
CA THR A 323 -16.03 -8.49 -0.67
C THR A 323 -15.35 -7.34 0.06
N TRP A 324 -14.29 -7.65 0.82
CA TRP A 324 -13.46 -6.68 1.53
C TRP A 324 -12.32 -6.09 0.68
N CYS A 325 -12.07 -6.63 -0.51
CA CYS A 325 -11.00 -6.17 -1.40
C CYS A 325 -11.46 -4.96 -2.20
N THR A 326 -11.42 -3.79 -1.58
CA THR A 326 -11.67 -2.47 -2.19
C THR A 326 -11.05 -2.31 -3.60
N PRO A 327 -9.75 -2.60 -3.78
CA PRO A 327 -9.13 -2.65 -5.10
C PRO A 327 -9.82 -3.51 -6.16
N CYS A 328 -10.31 -4.68 -5.76
CA CYS A 328 -10.91 -5.64 -6.66
C CYS A 328 -12.25 -5.09 -7.17
N LEU A 329 -13.03 -4.50 -6.25
CA LEU A 329 -14.32 -3.86 -6.56
C LEU A 329 -14.18 -2.70 -7.55
N GLN A 330 -13.05 -1.99 -7.53
CA GLN A 330 -12.75 -0.92 -8.50
C GLN A 330 -12.30 -1.45 -9.86
N ALA A 331 -11.54 -2.55 -9.88
CA ALA A 331 -11.02 -3.14 -11.10
C ALA A 331 -12.11 -3.87 -11.90
N MET A 332 -12.97 -4.63 -11.23
CA MET A 332 -13.96 -5.50 -11.84
C MET A 332 -14.87 -4.85 -12.89
N PRO A 333 -15.55 -3.70 -12.62
CA PRO A 333 -16.38 -3.05 -13.63
C PRO A 333 -15.56 -2.51 -14.82
N VAL A 334 -14.29 -2.18 -14.61
CA VAL A 334 -13.39 -1.72 -15.68
C VAL A 334 -12.98 -2.88 -16.58
N ILE A 335 -12.66 -4.04 -15.99
CA ILE A 335 -12.34 -5.29 -16.70
C ILE A 335 -13.56 -5.76 -17.48
N LYS A 336 -14.73 -5.84 -16.83
CA LYS A 336 -16.00 -6.21 -17.48
C LYS A 336 -16.28 -5.33 -18.68
N ALA A 337 -16.24 -4.01 -18.52
CA ALA A 337 -16.48 -3.09 -19.61
C ALA A 337 -15.42 -3.12 -20.73
N ALA A 338 -14.26 -3.77 -20.52
CA ALA A 338 -13.29 -4.04 -21.57
C ALA A 338 -13.60 -5.38 -22.27
N VAL A 339 -13.98 -6.41 -21.51
CA VAL A 339 -14.43 -7.71 -22.05
C VAL A 339 -15.68 -7.56 -22.90
N ASP A 340 -16.61 -6.69 -22.52
CA ASP A 340 -17.88 -6.47 -23.21
C ASP A 340 -17.71 -6.00 -24.66
N GLU A 341 -16.58 -5.35 -24.97
CA GLU A 341 -16.24 -4.97 -26.35
C GLU A 341 -15.87 -6.16 -27.24
N PHE A 342 -15.74 -7.37 -26.67
CA PHE A 342 -15.35 -8.60 -27.33
C PHE A 342 -16.37 -9.75 -27.15
N GLU A 343 -17.60 -9.45 -26.70
CA GLU A 343 -18.67 -10.46 -26.52
C GLU A 343 -18.92 -11.30 -27.79
N ASP A 344 -18.81 -10.69 -28.98
CA ASP A 344 -18.96 -11.36 -30.28
C ASP A 344 -17.80 -12.29 -30.67
N LYS A 345 -16.76 -12.43 -29.82
CA LYS A 345 -15.50 -13.12 -30.13
C LYS A 345 -15.14 -14.24 -29.16
N ASP A 346 -16.14 -14.90 -28.57
CA ASP A 346 -15.95 -16.03 -27.66
C ASP A 346 -15.03 -15.69 -26.45
N VAL A 347 -15.19 -14.48 -25.91
CA VAL A 347 -14.53 -14.05 -24.66
C VAL A 347 -15.52 -14.16 -23.51
N VAL A 348 -15.10 -14.78 -22.41
CA VAL A 348 -15.91 -14.91 -21.19
C VAL A 348 -15.19 -14.36 -19.97
N PHE A 349 -15.97 -13.83 -19.02
CA PHE A 349 -15.45 -13.25 -17.78
C PHE A 349 -16.13 -13.86 -16.56
N TYR A 350 -15.33 -14.39 -15.63
CA TYR A 350 -15.82 -14.85 -14.34
C TYR A 350 -15.11 -14.12 -13.20
N ALA A 351 -15.92 -13.56 -12.30
CA ALA A 351 -15.44 -12.98 -11.06
C ALA A 351 -15.43 -14.07 -9.97
N VAL A 352 -14.24 -14.56 -9.61
CA VAL A 352 -14.06 -15.68 -8.67
C VAL A 352 -13.85 -15.13 -7.26
N ASN A 353 -14.90 -15.21 -6.44
CA ASN A 353 -14.82 -14.85 -5.04
C ASN A 353 -14.14 -15.99 -4.24
N VAL A 354 -13.10 -15.66 -3.47
CA VAL A 354 -12.30 -16.67 -2.76
C VAL A 354 -12.42 -16.57 -1.24
N ALA A 355 -12.55 -17.74 -0.60
CA ALA A 355 -12.54 -17.94 0.85
C ALA A 355 -13.64 -17.18 1.62
N GLU A 356 -14.78 -16.89 0.98
CA GLU A 356 -15.94 -16.29 1.64
C GLU A 356 -17.20 -17.15 1.51
N ASN A 357 -18.11 -17.03 2.48
CA ASN A 357 -19.36 -17.79 2.49
C ASN A 357 -20.27 -17.37 1.32
N ALA A 358 -20.85 -18.35 0.60
CA ALA A 358 -21.68 -18.09 -0.57
C ALA A 358 -22.87 -17.15 -0.30
N SER A 359 -23.50 -17.21 0.90
CA SER A 359 -24.59 -16.31 1.26
C SER A 359 -24.13 -14.86 1.41
N LEU A 360 -22.92 -14.64 1.93
CA LEU A 360 -22.32 -13.30 2.01
C LEU A 360 -22.07 -12.75 0.61
N VAL A 361 -21.46 -13.55 -0.26
CA VAL A 361 -21.15 -13.15 -1.63
C VAL A 361 -22.42 -12.89 -2.43
N ASN A 362 -23.44 -13.73 -2.29
CA ASN A 362 -24.73 -13.55 -2.96
C ASN A 362 -25.41 -12.24 -2.54
N GLY A 363 -25.43 -11.95 -1.23
CA GLY A 363 -25.96 -10.68 -0.72
C GLY A 363 -25.17 -9.47 -1.21
N PHE A 364 -23.83 -9.57 -1.21
CA PHE A 364 -22.97 -8.49 -1.65
C PHE A 364 -23.10 -8.21 -3.14
N ALA A 365 -22.96 -9.25 -3.97
CA ALA A 365 -22.95 -9.17 -5.43
C ALA A 365 -24.34 -8.80 -5.98
N GLY A 366 -25.42 -9.28 -5.35
CA GLY A 366 -26.79 -8.91 -5.72
C GLY A 366 -27.12 -7.43 -5.55
N GLU A 367 -26.34 -6.70 -4.73
CA GLU A 367 -26.46 -5.25 -4.60
C GLU A 367 -25.58 -4.47 -5.60
N GLN A 368 -24.81 -5.16 -6.45
CA GLN A 368 -23.91 -4.53 -7.43
C GLN A 368 -24.48 -4.64 -8.84
N ASP A 369 -24.35 -3.57 -9.62
CA ASP A 369 -24.72 -3.54 -11.04
C ASP A 369 -23.47 -3.78 -11.92
N TRP A 370 -22.77 -4.88 -11.66
CA TRP A 370 -21.56 -5.22 -12.42
C TRP A 370 -21.85 -5.99 -13.71
N GLY A 371 -22.97 -6.73 -13.76
CA GLY A 371 -23.32 -7.58 -14.89
C GLY A 371 -22.35 -8.75 -15.12
N VAL A 372 -21.67 -9.22 -14.07
CA VAL A 372 -20.62 -10.25 -14.15
C VAL A 372 -21.13 -11.59 -13.61
N ASP A 373 -20.67 -12.69 -14.21
CA ASP A 373 -20.89 -14.02 -13.65
C ASP A 373 -19.95 -14.24 -12.47
N VAL A 374 -20.53 -14.37 -11.27
CA VAL A 374 -19.78 -14.54 -10.02
C VAL A 374 -19.70 -16.03 -9.66
N ALA A 375 -18.48 -16.54 -9.57
CA ALA A 375 -18.18 -17.83 -8.97
C ALA A 375 -17.85 -17.68 -7.49
N VAL A 376 -18.25 -18.66 -6.67
CA VAL A 376 -17.97 -18.69 -5.23
C VAL A 376 -17.11 -19.89 -4.86
N ASP A 377 -16.03 -19.63 -4.14
CA ASP A 377 -15.15 -20.66 -3.58
C ASP A 377 -14.97 -20.48 -2.06
N PRO A 378 -15.93 -20.92 -1.25
CA PRO A 378 -15.87 -20.75 0.21
C PRO A 378 -14.71 -21.49 0.88
N LYS A 379 -14.15 -22.51 0.23
CA LYS A 379 -13.04 -23.31 0.76
C LYS A 379 -11.68 -22.75 0.37
N GLY A 380 -11.62 -21.76 -0.52
CA GLY A 380 -10.37 -21.20 -1.03
C GLY A 380 -9.58 -22.18 -1.90
N THR A 381 -10.20 -23.22 -2.48
CA THR A 381 -9.49 -24.18 -3.33
C THR A 381 -8.92 -23.54 -4.59
N MET A 382 -9.58 -22.52 -5.13
CA MET A 382 -9.15 -21.77 -6.30
C MET A 382 -7.90 -20.92 -6.02
N ILE A 383 -7.64 -20.56 -4.76
CA ILE A 383 -6.39 -19.91 -4.35
C ILE A 383 -5.20 -20.82 -4.64
N ASP A 384 -5.33 -22.12 -4.35
CA ASP A 384 -4.24 -23.07 -4.59
C ASP A 384 -4.12 -23.44 -6.07
N VAL A 385 -5.24 -23.71 -6.75
CA VAL A 385 -5.26 -24.08 -8.18
C VAL A 385 -4.63 -22.99 -9.03
N PHE A 386 -5.00 -21.74 -8.79
CA PHE A 386 -4.54 -20.60 -9.55
C PHE A 386 -3.42 -19.83 -8.87
N ALA A 387 -2.81 -20.35 -7.80
CA ALA A 387 -1.80 -19.63 -7.02
C ALA A 387 -2.22 -18.18 -6.65
N ALA A 388 -3.51 -17.95 -6.40
CA ALA A 388 -4.13 -16.65 -6.19
C ALA A 388 -3.92 -16.09 -4.78
N LYS A 389 -2.66 -16.08 -4.31
CA LYS A 389 -2.27 -15.72 -2.94
C LYS A 389 -2.41 -14.23 -2.63
N LYS A 390 -2.61 -13.40 -3.64
CA LYS A 390 -2.79 -11.95 -3.52
C LYS A 390 -3.93 -11.55 -4.43
N ILE A 391 -4.81 -10.67 -3.94
CA ILE A 391 -5.89 -10.07 -4.72
C ILE A 391 -5.76 -8.54 -4.71
N PRO A 392 -6.22 -7.81 -5.73
CA PRO A 392 -6.77 -8.30 -7.00
C PRO A 392 -5.76 -9.11 -7.80
N LEU A 393 -6.23 -10.19 -8.41
CA LEU A 393 -5.48 -10.98 -9.37
C LEU A 393 -6.39 -11.30 -10.54
N THR A 394 -5.95 -10.99 -11.75
CA THR A 394 -6.69 -11.36 -12.96
C THR A 394 -5.81 -12.22 -13.85
N LEU A 395 -6.33 -13.35 -14.31
CA LEU A 395 -5.68 -14.20 -15.31
C LEU A 395 -6.42 -14.06 -16.64
N VAL A 396 -5.67 -13.93 -17.73
CA VAL A 396 -6.18 -13.97 -19.10
C VAL A 396 -5.67 -15.25 -19.76
N ILE A 397 -6.61 -16.12 -20.11
CA ILE A 397 -6.37 -17.47 -20.63
C ILE A 397 -6.82 -17.49 -22.08
N ALA A 398 -5.96 -17.92 -22.99
CA ALA A 398 -6.29 -18.07 -24.40
C ALA A 398 -7.19 -19.28 -24.65
N ALA A 399 -7.82 -19.32 -25.83
CA ALA A 399 -8.61 -20.45 -26.34
C ALA A 399 -7.89 -21.82 -26.31
N SER A 400 -6.57 -21.83 -26.23
CA SER A 400 -5.73 -23.04 -26.08
C SER A 400 -5.62 -23.57 -24.64
N GLY A 401 -6.21 -22.86 -23.68
CA GLY A 401 -6.07 -23.10 -22.24
C GLY A 401 -4.77 -22.56 -21.62
N LEU A 402 -3.94 -21.85 -22.40
CA LEU A 402 -2.69 -21.25 -21.91
C LEU A 402 -2.97 -19.91 -21.21
N VAL A 403 -2.38 -19.71 -20.02
CA VAL A 403 -2.38 -18.39 -19.37
C VAL A 403 -1.42 -17.47 -20.12
N GLU A 404 -1.95 -16.43 -20.75
CA GLU A 404 -1.20 -15.52 -21.61
C GLU A 404 -0.87 -14.20 -20.92
N ALA A 405 -1.67 -13.78 -19.93
CA ALA A 405 -1.36 -12.63 -19.09
C ALA A 405 -1.83 -12.88 -17.64
N VAL A 406 -1.12 -12.26 -16.70
CA VAL A 406 -1.48 -12.24 -15.28
C VAL A 406 -1.26 -10.84 -14.71
N HIS A 407 -2.31 -10.30 -14.09
CA HIS A 407 -2.35 -8.95 -13.55
C HIS A 407 -2.50 -9.00 -12.04
N VAL A 408 -1.62 -8.33 -11.30
CA VAL A 408 -1.69 -8.23 -9.84
C VAL A 408 -1.93 -6.78 -9.44
N GLY A 409 -3.04 -6.53 -8.74
CA GLY A 409 -3.43 -5.19 -8.30
C GLY A 409 -4.27 -4.43 -9.32
N TYR A 410 -4.49 -3.14 -9.04
CA TYR A 410 -5.26 -2.23 -9.87
C TYR A 410 -4.38 -1.02 -10.24
N PRO A 411 -3.97 -0.87 -11.50
CA PRO A 411 -3.09 0.22 -11.95
C PRO A 411 -3.85 1.54 -12.18
N GLY A 412 -5.15 1.58 -11.92
CA GLY A 412 -6.05 2.68 -12.28
C GLY A 412 -6.85 2.41 -13.54
N LYS A 413 -7.97 3.13 -13.69
CA LYS A 413 -9.03 2.85 -14.68
C LYS A 413 -8.54 2.80 -16.12
N ASP A 414 -7.88 3.86 -16.59
CA ASP A 414 -7.51 3.99 -18.00
C ASP A 414 -6.39 3.02 -18.39
N ALA A 415 -5.42 2.85 -17.50
CA ALA A 415 -4.32 1.90 -17.69
C ALA A 415 -4.87 0.47 -17.80
N LEU A 416 -5.74 0.07 -16.87
CA LEU A 416 -6.33 -1.27 -16.87
C LEU A 416 -7.19 -1.51 -18.12
N ARG A 417 -8.07 -0.56 -18.48
CA ARG A 417 -8.93 -0.70 -19.65
C ARG A 417 -8.14 -0.87 -20.93
N ASN A 418 -7.13 -0.03 -21.16
CA ASN A 418 -6.30 -0.11 -22.36
C ASN A 418 -5.52 -1.42 -22.43
N GLN A 419 -4.96 -1.84 -21.29
CA GLN A 419 -4.23 -3.09 -21.19
C GLN A 419 -5.10 -4.30 -21.59
N PHE A 420 -6.29 -4.42 -21.02
CA PHE A 420 -7.19 -5.54 -21.36
C PHE A 420 -7.67 -5.50 -22.81
N LYS A 421 -7.94 -4.31 -23.37
CA LYS A 421 -8.29 -4.18 -24.79
C LYS A 421 -7.19 -4.69 -25.71
N ASP A 422 -5.95 -4.30 -25.46
CA ASP A 422 -4.81 -4.70 -26.27
C ASP A 422 -4.58 -6.23 -26.20
N GLU A 423 -4.68 -6.79 -24.99
CA GLU A 423 -4.52 -8.23 -24.76
C GLU A 423 -5.63 -9.05 -25.42
N LEU A 424 -6.90 -8.66 -25.25
CA LEU A 424 -8.03 -9.36 -25.85
C LEU A 424 -8.05 -9.24 -27.38
N ASP A 425 -7.63 -8.11 -27.95
CA ASP A 425 -7.49 -7.97 -29.41
C ASP A 425 -6.44 -8.93 -29.99
N VAL A 426 -5.33 -9.12 -29.28
CA VAL A 426 -4.30 -10.10 -29.67
C VAL A 426 -4.85 -11.53 -29.58
N LEU A 427 -5.46 -11.91 -28.45
CA LEU A 427 -5.90 -13.29 -28.23
C LEU A 427 -7.08 -13.71 -29.11
N THR A 428 -8.04 -12.80 -29.34
CA THR A 428 -9.19 -13.10 -30.21
C THR A 428 -8.82 -13.25 -31.68
N LYS A 429 -7.63 -12.81 -32.08
CA LYS A 429 -7.03 -13.05 -33.41
C LYS A 429 -6.14 -14.30 -33.45
N GLY A 430 -6.10 -15.09 -32.38
CA GLY A 430 -5.23 -16.26 -32.24
C GLY A 430 -3.76 -15.92 -31.96
N GLY A 431 -3.48 -14.67 -31.57
CA GLY A 431 -2.15 -14.22 -31.17
C GLY A 431 -1.72 -14.75 -29.81
N ARG A 432 -0.49 -14.42 -29.41
CA ARG A 432 0.13 -14.81 -28.14
C ARG A 432 0.68 -13.57 -27.45
N ILE A 433 0.47 -13.44 -26.14
CA ILE A 433 0.95 -12.30 -25.34
C ILE A 433 2.28 -12.68 -24.68
N ALA A 434 2.31 -13.80 -23.95
CA ALA A 434 3.48 -14.23 -23.17
C ALA A 434 4.74 -14.52 -24.01
N THR A 435 4.57 -14.78 -25.32
CA THR A 435 5.69 -14.98 -26.26
C THR A 435 6.07 -13.72 -27.05
N SER A 436 5.33 -12.62 -26.91
CA SER A 436 5.59 -11.38 -27.66
C SER A 436 6.68 -10.51 -27.05
N GLU A 437 6.91 -10.61 -25.73
CA GLU A 437 8.05 -9.96 -25.06
C GLU A 437 9.38 -10.69 -25.27
N THR A 438 9.36 -11.99 -25.54
CA THR A 438 10.56 -12.80 -25.81
C THR A 438 11.08 -12.72 -27.26
N ALA A 439 10.35 -12.07 -28.17
CA ALA A 439 10.70 -12.00 -29.59
C ALA A 439 11.33 -10.67 -30.05
N LYS A 440 11.51 -9.68 -29.17
CA LYS A 440 12.09 -8.36 -29.52
C LYS A 440 13.57 -8.18 -29.18
N GLU A 441 14.26 -9.22 -28.72
CA GLU A 441 15.73 -9.24 -28.64
C GLU A 441 16.29 -10.32 -29.57
N LYS A 442 16.53 -9.95 -30.83
CA LYS A 442 17.55 -10.53 -31.69
C LYS A 442 18.28 -9.45 -32.46
#